data_AF-A0A816ELI3-F1
#
_entry.id   AF-A0A816ELI3-F1
#
_cell.length_a   1.000
_cell.length_b   1.000
_cell.length_c   1.000
_cell.angle_alpha   90.00
_cell.angle_beta   90.00
_cell.angle_gamma   90.00
#
_symmetry.space_group_name_H-M   'P 1'
#
loop_
_entity.id
_entity.type
_entity.pdbx_description
1 polymer ?
#
loop_
_entity_poly.entity_id
_entity_poly.type
_entity_poly.pdbx_seq_one_letter_code
_entity_poly.pdbx_strand_id
1 'polypeptide(L)'
;MVVIQDNDDENVAINLVNELCDVLRQSFDQKAKGIIEQCVENEQVRLNRYSIMKELDDEVYEATDDWLLHYVLHPNEAIIERFDERWGEVETKTQQRLKIIMNSHLEIIAEFFHTIEAMKNVFTLKCGDSLTFVNDLFEPASRDVNPNLLDKKLCMATLIYQYFSEESMSTHIQLRNGSIYVIQSKWQEILNSMPKLTNQMKDTFNLMKSTFETYNITYIGFFLDKIINQKRKIKKVFQSDIIDFAENSCRSTREQLLIQTLGCQAQCPGCKRLCDIDHRLHNATPVGQGENRHRCQSGHQIQALGGVRYAKGNELIIVSCEQMKDEEFSIADQNSSPICWKDFKNIHLDWDFAESNLKRHQIDVSTYIWNRISNQLCQYYRNDMEFIMPNYELVPDHFILLFGYSDHSNIANDGLSGWIFRRVERLLFSTETDVDQDRPTLRSYLPKVIDEFIRIRIKKKRFVTDRMTLIVGGPNAICLNRVTRLDEINSTQINDSISNCKKPIDFLAAFMNINDVLASIQADSKLKGLKHTIILMMEGKPDKFPFNELRKLSNNYYSTINHFWTIMLGKDDLETPKQINEIMNGTVLNINEPKDLFDVYLKIANQDADKSDPCNTTSLMQSTSTLDIWKEK
;
A
#
# COMPACT_ATOMS: atom_id res chain seq x y z
N MET A 1 25.33 -68.71 -26.47
CA MET A 1 25.47 -67.36 -25.88
C MET A 1 26.59 -66.64 -26.60
N VAL A 2 26.25 -65.74 -27.52
CA VAL A 2 27.22 -64.80 -28.10
C VAL A 2 27.27 -63.61 -27.14
N VAL A 3 28.43 -63.31 -26.57
CA VAL A 3 28.62 -62.11 -25.74
C VAL A 3 28.68 -60.92 -26.70
N ILE A 4 27.58 -60.19 -26.84
CA ILE A 4 27.54 -58.93 -27.60
C ILE A 4 28.30 -57.90 -26.77
N GLN A 5 29.50 -57.51 -27.24
CA GLN A 5 30.31 -56.44 -26.64
C GLN A 5 30.10 -55.07 -27.32
N ASP A 6 29.20 -54.96 -28.31
CA ASP A 6 28.94 -53.70 -29.02
C ASP A 6 27.98 -52.80 -28.22
N ASN A 7 28.56 -51.90 -27.42
CA ASN A 7 27.85 -50.77 -26.77
C ASN A 7 27.20 -49.79 -27.78
N ASP A 8 27.53 -49.91 -29.07
CA ASP A 8 27.10 -48.98 -30.10
C ASP A 8 25.59 -49.01 -30.33
N ASP A 9 24.96 -50.19 -30.42
CA ASP A 9 23.51 -50.30 -30.64
C ASP A 9 22.69 -49.77 -29.45
N GLU A 10 23.21 -49.92 -28.23
CA GLU A 10 22.61 -49.36 -27.02
C GLU A 10 22.68 -47.82 -27.03
N ASN A 11 23.84 -47.26 -27.37
CA ASN A 11 24.00 -45.83 -27.51
C ASN A 11 23.10 -45.25 -28.61
N VAL A 12 23.02 -45.93 -29.77
CA VAL A 12 22.14 -45.53 -30.88
C VAL A 12 20.66 -45.60 -30.46
N ALA A 13 20.24 -46.63 -29.73
CA ALA A 13 18.88 -46.74 -29.18
C ALA A 13 18.55 -45.59 -28.22
N ILE A 14 19.44 -45.27 -27.29
CA ILE A 14 19.26 -44.17 -26.33
C ILE A 14 19.20 -42.82 -27.07
N ASN A 15 20.13 -42.60 -28.00
CA ASN A 15 20.18 -41.37 -28.80
C ASN A 15 18.92 -41.18 -29.65
N LEU A 16 18.38 -42.24 -30.26
CA LEU A 16 17.13 -42.17 -31.02
C LEU A 16 15.98 -41.66 -30.15
N VAL A 17 15.84 -42.22 -28.96
CA VAL A 17 14.75 -41.85 -28.05
C VAL A 17 14.91 -40.42 -27.53
N ASN A 18 16.14 -40.00 -27.21
CA ASN A 18 16.42 -38.63 -26.80
C ASN A 18 16.11 -37.64 -27.92
N GLU A 19 16.57 -37.92 -29.15
CA GLU A 19 16.31 -37.06 -30.31
C GLU A 19 14.80 -36.94 -30.59
N LEU A 20 14.05 -38.05 -30.51
CA LEU A 20 12.59 -38.02 -30.63
C LEU A 20 11.97 -37.08 -29.59
N CYS A 21 12.44 -37.14 -28.34
CA CYS A 21 11.96 -36.25 -27.29
C CYS A 21 12.31 -34.79 -27.56
N ASP A 22 13.51 -34.53 -28.07
CA ASP A 22 13.97 -33.17 -28.38
C ASP A 22 13.16 -32.54 -29.52
N VAL A 23 12.89 -33.29 -30.60
CA VAL A 23 12.04 -32.84 -31.71
C VAL A 23 10.61 -32.58 -31.22
N LEU A 24 10.04 -33.50 -30.44
CA LEU A 24 8.69 -33.33 -29.89
C LEU A 24 8.61 -32.17 -28.91
N ARG A 25 9.65 -31.94 -28.11
CA ARG A 25 9.76 -30.81 -27.18
C ARG A 25 9.81 -29.50 -27.95
N GLN A 26 10.64 -29.37 -28.96
CA GLN A 26 10.71 -28.16 -29.79
C GLN A 26 9.35 -27.86 -30.46
N SER A 27 8.69 -28.89 -30.99
CA SER A 27 7.34 -28.75 -31.57
C SER A 27 6.31 -28.30 -30.52
N PHE A 28 6.36 -28.89 -29.32
CA PHE A 28 5.50 -28.54 -28.20
C PHE A 28 5.73 -27.09 -27.77
N ASP A 29 6.99 -26.71 -27.49
CA ASP A 29 7.37 -25.38 -27.02
C ASP A 29 6.89 -24.29 -28.00
N GLN A 30 7.06 -24.53 -29.30
CA GLN A 30 6.60 -23.61 -30.35
C GLN A 30 5.07 -23.46 -30.34
N LYS A 31 4.33 -24.57 -30.30
CA LYS A 31 2.86 -24.55 -30.28
C LYS A 31 2.32 -23.94 -28.98
N ALA A 32 2.95 -24.25 -27.86
CA ALA A 32 2.58 -23.74 -26.54
C ALA A 32 2.76 -22.23 -26.46
N LYS A 33 3.90 -21.69 -26.93
CA LYS A 33 4.12 -20.25 -27.05
C LYS A 33 3.05 -19.58 -27.90
N GLY A 34 2.77 -20.11 -29.09
CA GLY A 34 1.73 -19.55 -29.96
C GLY A 34 0.32 -19.58 -29.34
N ILE A 35 -0.02 -20.61 -28.56
CA ILE A 35 -1.30 -20.66 -27.83
C ILE A 35 -1.34 -19.58 -26.74
N ILE A 36 -0.27 -19.46 -25.94
CA ILE A 36 -0.19 -18.47 -24.86
C ILE A 36 -0.29 -17.05 -25.44
N GLU A 37 0.50 -16.74 -26.46
CA GLU A 37 0.49 -15.44 -27.16
C GLU A 37 -0.91 -15.12 -27.69
N GLN A 38 -1.54 -16.04 -28.42
CA GLN A 38 -2.88 -15.83 -28.96
C GLN A 38 -3.95 -15.63 -27.86
N CYS A 39 -3.86 -16.39 -26.76
CA CYS A 39 -4.79 -16.25 -25.64
C CYS A 39 -4.62 -14.89 -24.94
N VAL A 40 -3.39 -14.40 -24.82
CA VAL A 40 -3.09 -13.09 -24.25
C VAL A 40 -3.53 -11.96 -25.19
N GLU A 41 -3.18 -12.01 -26.47
CA GLU A 41 -3.54 -10.96 -27.46
C GLU A 41 -5.05 -10.71 -27.48
N ASN A 42 -5.86 -11.77 -27.41
CA ASN A 42 -7.32 -11.68 -27.40
C ASN A 42 -7.88 -10.95 -26.17
N GLU A 43 -7.16 -10.94 -25.04
CA GLU A 43 -7.63 -10.41 -23.75
C GLU A 43 -6.78 -9.19 -23.28
N GLN A 44 -5.74 -8.81 -24.03
CA GLN A 44 -4.83 -7.72 -23.69
C GLN A 44 -5.55 -6.37 -23.54
N VAL A 45 -6.63 -6.17 -24.29
CA VAL A 45 -7.49 -4.97 -24.18
C VAL A 45 -8.16 -4.87 -22.81
N ARG A 46 -8.34 -5.98 -22.10
CA ARG A 46 -8.98 -6.03 -20.77
C ARG A 46 -7.97 -6.09 -19.63
N LEU A 47 -6.75 -6.57 -19.90
CA LEU A 47 -5.68 -6.71 -18.90
C LEU A 47 -4.81 -5.45 -18.72
N ASN A 48 -4.93 -4.46 -19.61
CA ASN A 48 -4.17 -3.22 -19.46
C ASN A 48 -4.74 -2.35 -18.32
N ARG A 49 -3.87 -1.48 -17.80
CA ARG A 49 -4.18 -0.63 -16.65
C ARG A 49 -5.39 0.28 -16.87
N TYR A 50 -5.55 0.84 -18.06
CA TYR A 50 -6.66 1.74 -18.35
C TYR A 50 -8.01 1.04 -18.19
N SER A 51 -8.14 -0.18 -18.75
CA SER A 51 -9.37 -0.97 -18.63
C SER A 51 -9.63 -1.39 -17.19
N ILE A 52 -8.60 -1.84 -16.46
CA ILE A 52 -8.73 -2.22 -15.04
C ILE A 52 -9.15 -1.03 -14.18
N MET A 53 -8.49 0.12 -14.34
CA MET A 53 -8.82 1.34 -13.59
C MET A 53 -10.24 1.80 -13.88
N LYS A 54 -10.70 1.70 -15.14
CA LYS A 54 -12.08 2.05 -15.48
C LYS A 54 -13.09 1.15 -14.76
N GLU A 55 -12.85 -0.15 -14.69
CA GLU A 55 -13.74 -1.07 -13.97
C GLU A 55 -13.74 -0.79 -12.46
N LEU A 56 -12.57 -0.48 -11.88
CA LEU A 56 -12.47 -0.09 -10.47
C LEU A 56 -13.18 1.25 -10.20
N ASP A 57 -13.04 2.23 -11.11
CA ASP A 57 -13.70 3.53 -11.02
C ASP A 57 -15.23 3.38 -11.13
N ASP A 58 -15.74 2.45 -11.95
CA ASP A 58 -17.18 2.16 -12.07
C ASP A 58 -17.77 1.56 -10.75
N GLU A 59 -16.95 0.85 -9.95
CA GLU A 59 -17.37 0.24 -8.68
C GLU A 59 -17.42 1.22 -7.49
N VAL A 60 -16.74 2.37 -7.60
CA VAL A 60 -16.65 3.37 -6.53
C VAL A 60 -18.02 3.80 -6.00
N TYR A 61 -19.02 3.91 -6.87
CA TYR A 61 -20.35 4.40 -6.50
C TYR A 61 -21.16 3.41 -5.66
N GLU A 62 -20.84 2.11 -5.71
CA GLU A 62 -21.52 1.04 -4.98
C GLU A 62 -20.66 0.46 -3.84
N ALA A 63 -19.37 0.82 -3.78
CA ALA A 63 -18.41 0.31 -2.81
C ALA A 63 -18.71 0.72 -1.36
N THR A 64 -18.10 0.02 -0.39
CA THR A 64 -18.13 0.39 1.04
C THR A 64 -17.05 1.41 1.38
N ASP A 65 -17.19 2.13 2.50
CA ASP A 65 -16.21 3.13 2.94
C ASP A 65 -14.82 2.50 3.17
N ASP A 66 -14.78 1.28 3.73
CA ASP A 66 -13.54 0.53 3.93
C ASP A 66 -12.85 0.18 2.60
N TRP A 67 -13.63 -0.23 1.59
CA TRP A 67 -13.09 -0.50 0.26
C TRP A 67 -12.57 0.77 -0.40
N LEU A 68 -13.29 1.89 -0.28
CA LEU A 68 -12.86 3.18 -0.81
C LEU A 68 -11.56 3.65 -0.16
N LEU A 69 -11.44 3.46 1.16
CA LEU A 69 -10.21 3.78 1.89
C LEU A 69 -9.05 2.92 1.41
N HIS A 70 -9.27 1.61 1.23
CA HIS A 70 -8.27 0.70 0.66
C HIS A 70 -7.88 1.08 -0.77
N TYR A 71 -8.84 1.40 -1.64
CA TYR A 71 -8.61 1.81 -3.03
C TYR A 71 -7.72 3.05 -3.14
N VAL A 72 -7.91 4.03 -2.24
CA VAL A 72 -7.10 5.26 -2.21
C VAL A 72 -5.70 5.01 -1.63
N LEU A 73 -5.60 4.26 -0.53
CA LEU A 73 -4.33 4.06 0.19
C LEU A 73 -3.45 2.98 -0.45
N HIS A 74 -4.06 1.97 -1.07
CA HIS A 74 -3.41 0.79 -1.63
C HIS A 74 -3.86 0.50 -3.08
N PRO A 75 -3.75 1.48 -4.02
CA PRO A 75 -4.30 1.34 -5.37
C PRO A 75 -3.69 0.18 -6.16
N ASN A 76 -2.44 -0.21 -5.87
CA ASN A 76 -1.82 -1.37 -6.50
C ASN A 76 -2.47 -2.69 -6.10
N GLU A 77 -2.90 -2.82 -4.84
CA GLU A 77 -3.51 -4.05 -4.35
C GLU A 77 -4.85 -4.25 -5.07
N ALA A 78 -5.67 -3.19 -5.16
CA ALA A 78 -6.90 -3.21 -5.96
C ALA A 78 -6.66 -3.55 -7.45
N ILE A 79 -5.60 -2.99 -8.06
CA ILE A 79 -5.24 -3.31 -9.46
C ILE A 79 -4.79 -4.78 -9.59
N ILE A 80 -3.99 -5.30 -8.67
CA ILE A 80 -3.51 -6.69 -8.68
C ILE A 80 -4.69 -7.65 -8.54
N GLU A 81 -5.59 -7.40 -7.60
CA GLU A 81 -6.79 -8.21 -7.38
C GLU A 81 -7.63 -8.29 -8.66
N ARG A 82 -7.95 -7.13 -9.26
CA ARG A 82 -8.72 -7.10 -10.51
C ARG A 82 -7.97 -7.74 -11.68
N PHE A 83 -6.65 -7.53 -11.77
CA PHE A 83 -5.83 -8.20 -12.77
C PHE A 83 -5.89 -9.71 -12.62
N ASP A 84 -5.80 -10.24 -11.40
CA ASP A 84 -5.79 -11.67 -11.12
C ASP A 84 -7.14 -12.34 -11.40
N GLU A 85 -8.24 -11.65 -11.10
CA GLU A 85 -9.59 -12.10 -11.50
C GLU A 85 -9.67 -12.30 -13.02
N ARG A 86 -9.19 -11.31 -13.79
CA ARG A 86 -9.18 -11.39 -15.26
C ARG A 86 -8.18 -12.41 -15.79
N TRP A 87 -7.02 -12.51 -15.17
CA TRP A 87 -5.99 -13.47 -15.53
C TRP A 87 -6.49 -14.91 -15.33
N GLY A 88 -7.26 -15.18 -14.28
CA GLY A 88 -7.84 -16.51 -14.02
C GLY A 88 -8.66 -17.06 -15.19
N GLU A 89 -9.41 -16.20 -15.90
CA GLU A 89 -10.15 -16.57 -17.12
C GLU A 89 -9.19 -16.93 -18.27
N VAL A 90 -8.15 -16.12 -18.47
CA VAL A 90 -7.14 -16.30 -19.52
C VAL A 90 -6.35 -17.58 -19.29
N GLU A 91 -5.93 -17.80 -18.04
CA GLU A 91 -5.18 -18.96 -17.61
C GLU A 91 -6.00 -20.24 -17.81
N THR A 92 -7.28 -20.24 -17.41
CA THR A 92 -8.16 -21.39 -17.62
C THR A 92 -8.29 -21.76 -19.10
N LYS A 93 -8.53 -20.78 -19.97
CA LYS A 93 -8.60 -21.00 -21.43
C LYS A 93 -7.27 -21.52 -22.00
N THR A 94 -6.16 -20.95 -21.54
CA THR A 94 -4.82 -21.31 -21.97
C THR A 94 -4.49 -22.75 -21.57
N GLN A 95 -4.70 -23.11 -20.29
CA GLN A 95 -4.47 -24.45 -19.76
C GLN A 95 -5.31 -25.52 -20.49
N GLN A 96 -6.56 -25.22 -20.83
CA GLN A 96 -7.39 -26.13 -21.62
C GLN A 96 -6.80 -26.43 -23.00
N ARG A 97 -6.31 -25.40 -23.71
CA ARG A 97 -5.68 -25.56 -25.03
C ARG A 97 -4.31 -26.23 -24.94
N LEU A 98 -3.51 -25.88 -23.94
CA LEU A 98 -2.23 -26.53 -23.66
C LEU A 98 -2.41 -28.02 -23.37
N LYS A 99 -3.43 -28.40 -22.59
CA LYS A 99 -3.73 -29.82 -22.30
C LYS A 99 -4.00 -30.63 -23.57
N ILE A 100 -4.69 -30.05 -24.57
CA ILE A 100 -4.95 -30.71 -25.86
C ILE A 100 -3.65 -31.00 -26.59
N ILE A 101 -2.75 -30.01 -26.71
CA ILE A 101 -1.47 -30.23 -27.39
C ILE A 101 -0.54 -31.15 -26.60
N MET A 102 -0.53 -31.07 -25.26
CA MET A 102 0.26 -31.97 -24.40
C MET A 102 -0.15 -33.42 -24.63
N ASN A 103 -1.46 -33.70 -24.62
CA ASN A 103 -1.98 -35.04 -24.87
C ASN A 103 -1.59 -35.54 -26.26
N SER A 104 -1.69 -34.70 -27.29
CA SER A 104 -1.26 -35.07 -28.66
C SER A 104 0.22 -35.45 -28.73
N HIS A 105 1.14 -34.75 -28.05
CA HIS A 105 2.57 -35.13 -28.06
C HIS A 105 2.83 -36.40 -27.23
N LEU A 106 2.12 -36.58 -26.12
CA LEU A 106 2.21 -37.82 -25.32
C LEU A 106 1.66 -39.04 -26.08
N GLU A 107 0.66 -38.85 -26.93
CA GLU A 107 0.13 -39.88 -27.83
C GLU A 107 1.17 -40.30 -28.87
N ILE A 108 1.95 -39.36 -29.43
CA ILE A 108 3.05 -39.70 -30.35
C ILE A 108 4.09 -40.58 -29.63
N ILE A 109 4.50 -40.23 -28.40
CA ILE A 109 5.43 -41.08 -27.63
C ILE A 109 4.83 -42.48 -27.37
N ALA A 110 3.54 -42.54 -27.03
CA ALA A 110 2.86 -43.81 -26.80
C ALA A 110 2.81 -44.67 -28.08
N GLU A 111 2.49 -44.06 -29.22
CA GLU A 111 2.50 -44.69 -30.53
C GLU A 111 3.90 -45.21 -30.88
N PHE A 112 4.95 -44.40 -30.67
CA PHE A 112 6.33 -44.82 -30.96
C PHE A 112 6.69 -46.09 -30.21
N PHE A 113 6.49 -46.13 -28.89
CA PHE A 113 6.80 -47.32 -28.11
C PHE A 113 5.90 -48.51 -28.44
N HIS A 114 4.63 -48.29 -28.76
CA HIS A 114 3.73 -49.36 -29.20
C HIS A 114 4.20 -49.97 -30.52
N THR A 115 4.62 -49.13 -31.47
CA THR A 115 5.19 -49.55 -32.75
C THR A 115 6.48 -50.33 -32.55
N ILE A 116 7.39 -49.88 -31.70
CA ILE A 116 8.65 -50.60 -31.41
C ILE A 116 8.37 -51.96 -30.76
N GLU A 117 7.41 -52.05 -29.84
CA GLU A 117 6.98 -53.32 -29.23
C GLU A 117 6.35 -54.25 -30.29
N ALA A 118 5.49 -53.72 -31.16
CA ALA A 118 4.88 -54.48 -32.25
C ALA A 118 5.95 -54.99 -33.23
N MET A 119 6.91 -54.15 -33.60
CA MET A 119 8.06 -54.54 -34.41
C MET A 119 8.76 -55.73 -33.78
N LYS A 120 9.20 -55.59 -32.52
CA LYS A 120 9.90 -56.67 -31.81
C LYS A 120 9.10 -57.98 -31.84
N ASN A 121 7.79 -57.93 -31.61
CA ASN A 121 6.94 -59.11 -31.64
C ASN A 121 6.90 -59.76 -33.03
N VAL A 122 6.76 -58.96 -34.10
CA VAL A 122 6.80 -59.46 -35.48
C VAL A 122 8.16 -60.09 -35.79
N PHE A 123 9.27 -59.43 -35.41
CA PHE A 123 10.63 -59.96 -35.57
C PHE A 123 10.78 -61.32 -34.86
N THR A 124 10.33 -61.40 -33.60
CA THR A 124 10.42 -62.62 -32.78
C THR A 124 9.58 -63.76 -33.37
N LEU A 125 8.35 -63.47 -33.83
CA LEU A 125 7.46 -64.48 -34.43
C LEU A 125 7.99 -65.03 -35.77
N LYS A 126 8.61 -64.19 -36.60
CA LYS A 126 9.05 -64.56 -37.96
C LYS A 126 10.49 -65.07 -38.03
N CYS A 127 11.32 -64.72 -37.05
CA CYS A 127 12.76 -65.06 -37.02
C CYS A 127 13.17 -65.88 -35.78
N GLY A 128 12.26 -66.13 -34.82
CA GLY A 128 12.56 -66.78 -33.54
C GLY A 128 13.30 -65.85 -32.56
N ASP A 129 13.85 -66.42 -31.49
CA ASP A 129 14.65 -65.70 -30.48
C ASP A 129 16.06 -65.29 -30.98
N SER A 130 16.32 -65.43 -32.26
CA SER A 130 17.60 -65.10 -32.87
C SER A 130 17.79 -63.57 -32.93
N LEU A 131 18.85 -63.08 -32.28
CA LEU A 131 19.44 -61.76 -32.55
C LEU A 131 19.80 -61.68 -34.04
N THR A 132 18.91 -61.08 -34.84
CA THR A 132 19.10 -61.00 -36.29
C THR A 132 20.20 -59.99 -36.59
N PHE A 133 21.33 -60.54 -37.05
CA PHE A 133 22.52 -59.79 -37.41
C PHE A 133 22.34 -59.21 -38.83
N VAL A 134 22.76 -57.97 -39.04
CA VAL A 134 22.57 -57.26 -40.33
C VAL A 134 23.13 -57.97 -41.57
N ASN A 135 24.05 -58.93 -41.42
CA ASN A 135 24.53 -59.70 -42.55
C ASN A 135 23.45 -60.55 -43.23
N ASP A 136 22.45 -60.98 -42.47
CA ASP A 136 21.36 -61.84 -42.94
C ASP A 136 20.19 -61.02 -43.53
N LEU A 137 20.33 -59.70 -43.61
CA LEU A 137 19.29 -58.76 -44.04
C LEU A 137 19.54 -58.19 -45.44
N PHE A 138 20.80 -57.98 -45.78
CA PHE A 138 21.21 -57.21 -46.95
C PHE A 138 22.23 -57.96 -47.81
N GLU A 139 21.96 -58.02 -49.10
CA GLU A 139 22.86 -58.56 -50.12
C GLU A 139 23.27 -57.45 -51.10
N PRO A 140 24.54 -57.37 -51.53
CA PRO A 140 24.95 -56.40 -52.54
C PRO A 140 24.25 -56.67 -53.87
N ALA A 141 23.77 -55.62 -54.55
CA ALA A 141 23.05 -55.75 -55.82
C ALA A 141 23.94 -56.19 -57.00
N SER A 142 25.26 -56.00 -56.88
CA SER A 142 26.27 -56.46 -57.84
C SER A 142 27.31 -57.35 -57.15
N ARG A 143 27.79 -58.37 -57.87
CA ARG A 143 28.88 -59.26 -57.41
C ARG A 143 30.21 -58.53 -57.22
N ASP A 144 30.35 -57.33 -57.78
CA ASP A 144 31.58 -56.52 -57.70
C ASP A 144 31.64 -55.65 -56.43
N VAL A 145 30.54 -55.51 -55.68
CA VAL A 145 30.52 -54.77 -54.42
C VAL A 145 30.95 -55.71 -53.31
N ASN A 146 32.13 -55.46 -52.74
CA ASN A 146 32.62 -56.24 -51.60
C ASN A 146 31.75 -55.89 -50.37
N PRO A 147 31.00 -56.84 -49.78
CA PRO A 147 30.05 -56.53 -48.72
C PRO A 147 30.78 -55.99 -47.49
N ASN A 148 30.54 -54.71 -47.18
CA ASN A 148 31.08 -54.06 -45.99
C ASN A 148 30.05 -54.12 -44.86
N LEU A 149 30.47 -54.58 -43.67
CA LEU A 149 29.60 -54.65 -42.50
C LEU A 149 29.07 -53.25 -42.11
N LEU A 150 29.88 -52.20 -42.24
CA LEU A 150 29.48 -50.83 -41.94
C LEU A 150 28.32 -50.37 -42.84
N ASP A 151 28.40 -50.65 -44.13
CA ASP A 151 27.35 -50.31 -45.10
C ASP A 151 26.03 -51.01 -44.74
N LYS A 152 26.09 -52.28 -44.33
CA LYS A 152 24.90 -53.02 -43.88
C LYS A 152 24.30 -52.45 -42.59
N LYS A 153 25.14 -51.96 -41.67
CA LYS A 153 24.68 -51.25 -40.45
C LYS A 153 23.93 -49.96 -40.81
N LEU A 154 24.43 -49.20 -41.79
CA LEU A 154 23.78 -47.99 -42.33
C LEU A 154 22.48 -48.31 -43.08
N CYS A 155 22.46 -49.40 -43.85
CA CYS A 155 21.24 -49.87 -44.51
C CYS A 155 20.14 -50.17 -43.50
N MET A 156 20.48 -50.73 -42.34
CA MET A 156 19.50 -51.01 -41.29
C MET A 156 18.91 -49.73 -40.67
N ALA A 157 19.75 -48.74 -40.36
CA ALA A 157 19.27 -47.44 -39.89
C ALA A 157 18.38 -46.75 -40.94
N THR A 158 18.79 -46.78 -42.21
CA THR A 158 18.02 -46.24 -43.33
C THR A 158 16.66 -46.91 -43.47
N LEU A 159 16.60 -48.23 -43.33
CA LEU A 159 15.37 -49.02 -43.43
C LEU A 159 14.38 -48.67 -42.31
N ILE A 160 14.86 -48.52 -41.07
CA ILE A 160 14.02 -48.10 -39.94
C ILE A 160 13.49 -46.68 -40.19
N TYR A 161 14.35 -45.77 -40.65
CA TYR A 161 13.92 -44.42 -41.01
C TYR A 161 12.85 -44.43 -42.09
N GLN A 162 13.04 -45.14 -43.21
CA GLN A 162 12.07 -45.23 -44.31
C GLN A 162 10.72 -45.75 -43.84
N TYR A 163 10.70 -46.74 -42.94
CA TYR A 163 9.46 -47.21 -42.34
C TYR A 163 8.76 -46.11 -41.52
N PHE A 164 9.51 -45.39 -40.66
CA PHE A 164 8.91 -44.37 -39.79
C PHE A 164 8.50 -43.10 -40.53
N SER A 165 9.20 -42.72 -41.60
CA SER A 165 8.89 -41.55 -42.44
C SER A 165 7.86 -41.85 -43.54
N GLU A 166 7.56 -43.13 -43.78
CA GLU A 166 6.78 -43.60 -44.94
C GLU A 166 7.38 -43.16 -46.29
N GLU A 167 8.70 -42.91 -46.34
CA GLU A 167 9.42 -42.85 -47.62
C GLU A 167 9.26 -44.20 -48.33
N SER A 168 9.04 -44.18 -49.65
CA SER A 168 8.70 -45.38 -50.43
C SER A 168 9.69 -46.51 -50.14
N MET A 169 9.20 -47.57 -49.47
CA MET A 169 9.99 -48.74 -49.09
C MET A 169 10.51 -49.42 -50.35
N SER A 170 11.75 -49.10 -50.70
CA SER A 170 12.40 -49.62 -51.88
C SER A 170 12.95 -51.02 -51.57
N THR A 171 12.85 -51.92 -52.54
CA THR A 171 13.50 -53.24 -52.46
C THR A 171 15.03 -53.13 -52.47
N HIS A 172 15.56 -51.93 -52.74
CA HIS A 172 16.97 -51.58 -52.84
C HIS A 172 17.26 -50.35 -51.98
N ILE A 173 18.33 -50.38 -51.18
CA ILE A 173 18.82 -49.21 -50.43
C ILE A 173 20.10 -48.74 -51.10
N GLN A 174 20.12 -47.48 -51.57
CA GLN A 174 21.30 -46.83 -52.10
C GLN A 174 21.93 -45.96 -51.01
N LEU A 175 23.18 -46.26 -50.67
CA LEU A 175 23.96 -45.49 -49.70
C LEU A 175 24.65 -44.28 -50.37
N ARG A 176 25.09 -43.31 -49.56
CA ARG A 176 25.79 -42.10 -50.02
C ARG A 176 27.09 -42.38 -50.78
N ASN A 177 27.76 -43.49 -50.47
CA ASN A 177 28.96 -43.94 -51.19
C ASN A 177 28.64 -44.57 -52.57
N GLY A 178 27.37 -44.64 -52.97
CA GLY A 178 26.91 -45.20 -54.23
C GLY A 178 26.62 -46.71 -54.19
N SER A 179 26.91 -47.40 -53.09
CA SER A 179 26.64 -48.83 -52.94
C SER A 179 25.14 -49.10 -52.86
N ILE A 180 24.68 -50.15 -53.55
CA ILE A 180 23.28 -50.57 -53.58
C ILE A 180 23.15 -51.95 -52.95
N TYR A 181 22.28 -52.05 -51.94
CA TYR A 181 21.96 -53.29 -51.25
C TYR A 181 20.50 -53.68 -51.47
N VAL A 182 20.24 -54.97 -51.69
CA VAL A 182 18.91 -55.56 -51.84
C VAL A 182 18.43 -56.07 -50.48
N ILE A 183 17.19 -55.73 -50.13
CA ILE A 183 16.52 -56.27 -48.94
C ILE A 183 15.99 -57.66 -49.28
N GLN A 184 16.38 -58.69 -48.53
CA GLN A 184 15.89 -60.04 -48.81
C GLN A 184 14.35 -60.13 -48.67
N SER A 185 13.72 -61.02 -49.45
CA SER A 185 12.25 -61.14 -49.54
C SER A 185 11.55 -61.40 -48.20
N LYS A 186 12.13 -62.26 -47.35
CA LYS A 186 11.61 -62.54 -45.99
C LYS A 186 11.51 -61.27 -45.14
N TRP A 187 12.42 -60.32 -45.33
CA TRP A 187 12.43 -59.05 -44.61
C TRP A 187 11.40 -58.07 -45.14
N GLN A 188 11.13 -58.08 -46.44
CA GLN A 188 10.02 -57.32 -47.03
C GLN A 188 8.66 -57.77 -46.46
N GLU A 189 8.45 -59.08 -46.29
CA GLU A 189 7.23 -59.60 -45.66
C GLU A 189 7.06 -59.12 -44.21
N ILE A 190 8.16 -59.06 -43.46
CA ILE A 190 8.18 -58.56 -42.08
C ILE A 190 7.78 -57.09 -42.05
N LEU A 191 8.37 -56.26 -42.90
CA LEU A 191 8.08 -54.83 -42.98
C LEU A 191 6.63 -54.56 -43.40
N ASN A 192 6.09 -55.33 -44.35
CA ASN A 192 4.71 -55.25 -44.79
C ASN A 192 3.70 -55.67 -43.71
N SER A 193 4.14 -56.40 -42.69
CA SER A 193 3.31 -56.82 -41.54
C SER A 193 3.36 -55.85 -40.35
N MET A 194 4.15 -54.78 -40.45
CA MET A 194 4.25 -53.76 -39.40
C MET A 194 3.00 -52.86 -39.35
N PRO A 195 2.65 -52.30 -38.17
CA PRO A 195 1.51 -51.39 -38.05
C PRO A 195 1.69 -50.14 -38.91
N LYS A 196 0.57 -49.51 -39.30
CA LYS A 196 0.59 -48.21 -39.98
C LYS A 196 0.76 -47.09 -38.95
N LEU A 197 1.50 -46.06 -39.34
CA LEU A 197 1.79 -44.89 -38.49
C LEU A 197 0.83 -43.74 -38.77
N THR A 198 0.60 -42.92 -37.75
CA THR A 198 -0.11 -41.64 -37.90
C THR A 198 0.74 -40.65 -38.69
N ASN A 199 0.09 -39.65 -39.30
CA ASN A 199 0.81 -38.60 -40.02
C ASN A 199 1.71 -37.79 -39.08
N GLN A 200 1.30 -37.58 -37.82
CA GLN A 200 2.10 -36.87 -36.83
C GLN A 200 3.41 -37.59 -36.51
N MET A 201 3.37 -38.93 -36.39
CA MET A 201 4.58 -39.75 -36.23
C MET A 201 5.51 -39.58 -37.43
N LYS A 202 4.97 -39.69 -38.65
CA LYS A 202 5.74 -39.55 -39.90
C LYS A 202 6.42 -38.19 -40.00
N ASP A 203 5.67 -37.12 -39.74
CA ASP A 203 6.18 -35.75 -39.76
C ASP A 203 7.29 -35.56 -38.72
N THR A 204 7.16 -36.16 -37.55
CA THR A 204 8.20 -36.12 -36.50
C THR A 204 9.48 -36.80 -36.97
N PHE A 205 9.38 -37.97 -37.58
CA PHE A 205 10.55 -38.70 -38.08
C PHE A 205 11.19 -38.05 -39.31
N ASN A 206 10.41 -37.36 -40.15
CA ASN A 206 10.95 -36.56 -41.25
C ASN A 206 11.93 -35.47 -40.75
N LEU A 207 11.69 -34.91 -39.56
CA LEU A 207 12.60 -33.95 -38.92
C LEU A 207 13.89 -34.60 -38.38
N MET A 208 13.89 -35.92 -38.19
CA MET A 208 15.02 -36.69 -37.65
C MET A 208 15.91 -37.31 -38.73
N LYS A 209 15.70 -36.98 -40.02
CA LYS A 209 16.40 -37.60 -41.16
C LYS A 209 17.92 -37.57 -41.02
N SER A 210 18.49 -36.41 -40.71
CA SER A 210 19.93 -36.24 -40.55
C SER A 210 20.52 -37.12 -39.44
N THR A 211 19.75 -37.39 -38.39
CA THR A 211 20.16 -38.21 -37.26
C THR A 211 20.31 -39.67 -37.69
N PHE A 212 19.34 -40.19 -38.44
CA PHE A 212 19.37 -41.57 -38.93
C PHE A 212 20.51 -41.86 -39.91
N GLU A 213 20.98 -40.86 -40.66
CA GLU A 213 22.12 -41.00 -41.58
C GLU A 213 23.46 -41.26 -40.87
N THR A 214 23.51 -41.06 -39.55
CA THR A 214 24.71 -41.28 -38.71
C THR A 214 24.66 -42.58 -37.92
N TYR A 215 23.52 -43.28 -37.92
CA TYR A 215 23.29 -44.45 -37.09
C TYR A 215 23.80 -45.74 -37.75
N ASN A 216 24.46 -46.57 -36.94
CA ASN A 216 24.96 -47.88 -37.34
C ASN A 216 24.33 -48.93 -36.44
N ILE A 217 23.38 -49.70 -36.97
CA ILE A 217 22.64 -50.71 -36.20
C ILE A 217 23.15 -52.09 -36.58
N THR A 218 23.58 -52.88 -35.59
CA THR A 218 24.23 -54.18 -35.81
C THR A 218 23.29 -55.36 -35.54
N TYR A 219 22.52 -55.26 -34.45
CA TYR A 219 21.59 -56.27 -33.95
C TYR A 219 20.23 -55.65 -33.67
N ILE A 220 19.27 -55.85 -34.59
CA ILE A 220 17.95 -55.20 -34.49
C ILE A 220 17.19 -55.58 -33.23
N GLY A 221 17.22 -56.85 -32.82
CA GLY A 221 16.54 -57.30 -31.60
C GLY A 221 17.05 -56.59 -30.35
N PHE A 222 18.39 -56.46 -30.23
CA PHE A 222 19.02 -55.77 -29.10
C PHE A 222 18.72 -54.27 -29.11
N PHE A 223 18.79 -53.64 -30.28
CA PHE A 223 18.43 -52.23 -30.46
C PHE A 223 16.98 -51.94 -30.02
N LEU A 224 16.01 -52.75 -30.47
CA LEU A 224 14.59 -52.61 -30.07
C LEU A 224 14.39 -52.81 -28.57
N ASP A 225 15.08 -53.79 -27.97
CA ASP A 225 15.04 -54.02 -26.52
C ASP A 225 15.54 -52.82 -25.72
N LYS A 226 16.64 -52.22 -26.17
CA LYS A 226 17.20 -51.03 -25.53
C LYS A 226 16.25 -49.85 -25.61
N ILE A 227 15.55 -49.65 -26.73
CA ILE A 227 14.48 -48.63 -26.84
C ILE A 227 13.34 -48.92 -25.85
N ILE A 228 12.80 -50.14 -25.84
CA ILE A 228 11.67 -50.51 -24.97
C ILE A 228 12.02 -50.28 -23.49
N ASN A 229 13.25 -50.58 -23.09
CA ASN A 229 13.73 -50.35 -21.73
C ASN A 229 13.77 -48.86 -21.33
N GLN A 230 13.79 -47.92 -22.28
CA GLN A 230 13.70 -46.48 -21.99
C GLN A 230 12.26 -45.99 -21.76
N LYS A 231 11.23 -46.75 -22.16
CA LYS A 231 9.81 -46.33 -22.18
C LYS A 231 9.34 -45.63 -20.92
N ARG A 232 9.54 -46.24 -19.74
CA ARG A 232 9.06 -45.69 -18.47
C ARG A 232 9.80 -44.41 -18.07
N LYS A 233 11.13 -44.41 -18.24
CA LYS A 233 11.97 -43.27 -17.90
C LYS A 233 11.58 -42.06 -18.75
N ILE A 234 11.52 -42.26 -20.07
CA ILE A 234 11.30 -41.20 -21.05
C ILE A 234 9.90 -40.63 -20.96
N LYS A 235 8.86 -41.49 -20.87
CA LYS A 235 7.49 -41.00 -20.71
C LYS A 235 7.35 -40.08 -19.49
N LYS A 236 7.99 -40.43 -18.36
CA LYS A 236 7.94 -39.61 -17.15
C LYS A 236 8.72 -38.31 -17.30
N VAL A 237 9.94 -38.37 -17.83
CA VAL A 237 10.80 -37.18 -18.02
C VAL A 237 10.16 -36.21 -19.00
N PHE A 238 9.77 -36.68 -20.18
CA PHE A 238 9.13 -35.84 -21.19
C PHE A 238 7.83 -35.20 -20.69
N GLN A 239 7.00 -35.97 -19.98
CA GLN A 239 5.76 -35.44 -19.40
C GLN A 239 6.04 -34.33 -18.37
N SER A 240 7.06 -34.49 -17.53
CA SER A 240 7.48 -33.44 -16.58
C SER A 240 7.94 -32.21 -17.34
N ASP A 241 8.85 -32.37 -18.30
CA ASP A 241 9.45 -31.26 -19.04
C ASP A 241 8.40 -30.39 -19.75
N ILE A 242 7.38 -30.99 -20.38
CA ILE A 242 6.33 -30.22 -21.06
C ILE A 242 5.36 -29.54 -20.08
N ILE A 243 5.10 -30.15 -18.92
CA ILE A 243 4.30 -29.52 -17.84
C ILE A 243 5.06 -28.30 -17.31
N ASP A 244 6.33 -28.50 -16.93
CA ASP A 244 7.18 -27.47 -16.37
C ASP A 244 7.35 -26.30 -17.35
N PHE A 245 7.53 -26.58 -18.63
CA PHE A 245 7.60 -25.54 -19.66
C PHE A 245 6.30 -24.72 -19.74
N ALA A 246 5.15 -25.40 -19.79
CA ALA A 246 3.84 -24.76 -19.90
C ALA A 246 3.56 -23.85 -18.68
N GLU A 247 3.77 -24.37 -17.47
CA GLU A 247 3.54 -23.63 -16.22
C GLU A 247 4.47 -22.41 -16.11
N ASN A 248 5.77 -22.60 -16.38
CA ASN A 248 6.73 -21.50 -16.32
C ASN A 248 6.46 -20.43 -17.39
N SER A 249 6.04 -20.84 -18.59
CA SER A 249 5.70 -19.90 -19.66
C SER A 249 4.46 -19.08 -19.30
N CYS A 250 3.38 -19.71 -18.82
CA CYS A 250 2.19 -19.00 -18.37
C CYS A 250 2.51 -18.03 -17.22
N ARG A 251 3.28 -18.47 -16.22
CA ARG A 251 3.67 -17.64 -15.09
C ARG A 251 4.53 -16.44 -15.51
N SER A 252 5.55 -16.66 -16.34
CA SER A 252 6.40 -15.59 -16.85
C SER A 252 5.59 -14.55 -17.62
N THR A 253 4.64 -15.00 -18.43
CA THR A 253 3.74 -14.09 -19.17
C THR A 253 2.84 -13.30 -18.22
N ARG A 254 2.26 -13.94 -17.20
CA ARG A 254 1.48 -13.25 -16.15
C ARG A 254 2.31 -12.15 -15.50
N GLU A 255 3.50 -12.48 -15.03
CA GLU A 255 4.38 -11.53 -14.32
C GLU A 255 4.76 -10.35 -15.21
N GLN A 256 5.10 -10.59 -16.48
CA GLN A 256 5.43 -9.53 -17.44
C GLN A 256 4.26 -8.57 -17.69
N LEU A 257 3.05 -9.11 -17.88
CA LEU A 257 1.83 -8.32 -18.08
C LEU A 257 1.43 -7.57 -16.81
N LEU A 258 1.53 -8.19 -15.63
CA LEU A 258 1.24 -7.52 -14.37
C LEU A 258 2.17 -6.31 -14.17
N ILE A 259 3.46 -6.45 -14.48
CA ILE A 259 4.41 -5.33 -14.44
C ILE A 259 4.02 -4.23 -15.45
N GLN A 260 3.48 -4.60 -16.63
CA GLN A 260 2.93 -3.60 -17.58
C GLN A 260 1.76 -2.84 -16.96
N THR A 261 0.83 -3.57 -16.37
CA THR A 261 -0.39 -3.02 -15.76
C THR A 261 -0.08 -2.15 -14.54
N LEU A 262 0.95 -2.47 -13.78
CA LEU A 262 1.33 -1.72 -12.58
C LEU A 262 2.10 -0.42 -12.87
N GLY A 263 2.69 -0.27 -14.05
CA GLY A 263 3.54 0.88 -14.39
C GLY A 263 4.87 0.89 -13.61
N CYS A 264 5.57 2.02 -13.58
CA CYS A 264 6.89 2.13 -12.92
C CYS A 264 6.86 2.43 -11.42
N GLN A 265 5.67 2.45 -10.80
CA GLN A 265 5.50 2.62 -9.35
C GLN A 265 5.97 3.98 -8.77
N ALA A 266 6.50 4.88 -9.59
CA ALA A 266 6.87 6.23 -9.15
C ALA A 266 5.61 6.99 -8.72
N GLN A 267 5.63 7.65 -7.56
CA GLN A 267 4.52 8.45 -7.07
C GLN A 267 4.59 9.88 -7.60
N CYS A 268 3.48 10.38 -8.14
CA CYS A 268 3.35 11.75 -8.57
C CYS A 268 3.65 12.67 -7.39
N PRO A 269 4.61 13.61 -7.49
CA PRO A 269 4.97 14.46 -6.37
C PRO A 269 3.81 15.38 -5.96
N GLY A 270 2.89 15.67 -6.91
CA GLY A 270 1.71 16.50 -6.69
C GLY A 270 0.54 15.77 -6.03
N CYS A 271 0.02 14.71 -6.65
CA CYS A 271 -1.17 14.01 -6.14
C CYS A 271 -0.90 12.65 -5.50
N LYS A 272 0.36 12.21 -5.40
CA LYS A 272 0.80 10.90 -4.88
C LYS A 272 0.29 9.67 -5.63
N ARG A 273 -0.50 9.83 -6.69
CA ARG A 273 -0.91 8.75 -7.59
C ARG A 273 0.30 8.12 -8.27
N LEU A 274 0.27 6.81 -8.47
CA LEU A 274 1.34 6.08 -9.14
C LEU A 274 1.34 6.34 -10.65
N CYS A 275 2.56 6.44 -11.20
CA CYS A 275 2.82 6.55 -12.63
C CYS A 275 2.32 5.31 -13.35
N ASP A 276 1.57 5.53 -14.42
CA ASP A 276 0.87 4.51 -15.20
C ASP A 276 1.39 4.37 -16.64
N ILE A 277 2.52 5.01 -16.94
CA ILE A 277 3.23 4.87 -18.22
C ILE A 277 3.96 3.53 -18.30
N ASP A 278 3.79 2.82 -19.43
CA ASP A 278 4.66 1.70 -19.78
C ASP A 278 5.96 2.23 -20.42
N HIS A 279 6.95 2.46 -19.56
CA HIS A 279 8.26 2.99 -19.96
C HIS A 279 9.05 2.06 -20.91
N ARG A 280 8.60 0.81 -21.13
CA ARG A 280 9.20 -0.09 -22.14
C ARG A 280 8.90 0.35 -23.57
N LEU A 281 7.79 1.05 -23.79
CA LEU A 281 7.41 1.56 -25.11
C LEU A 281 8.28 2.75 -25.55
N HIS A 282 8.92 3.44 -24.60
CA HIS A 282 9.74 4.63 -24.82
C HIS A 282 11.22 4.39 -24.44
N ASN A 283 11.77 3.24 -24.85
CA ASN A 283 13.12 2.79 -24.51
C ASN A 283 14.27 3.65 -25.10
N ALA A 284 13.96 4.61 -25.98
CA ALA A 284 14.95 5.49 -26.60
C ALA A 284 15.60 6.48 -25.61
N THR A 285 14.95 6.75 -24.47
CA THR A 285 15.45 7.68 -23.44
C THR A 285 15.31 7.07 -22.05
N PRO A 286 16.18 7.41 -21.08
CA PRO A 286 16.05 6.96 -19.69
C PRO A 286 14.69 7.35 -19.09
N VAL A 287 14.20 6.53 -18.15
CA VAL A 287 12.99 6.85 -17.37
C VAL A 287 13.16 8.21 -16.69
N GLY A 288 12.15 9.07 -16.79
CA GLY A 288 12.19 10.44 -16.28
C GLY A 288 12.75 11.48 -17.27
N GLN A 289 12.98 11.14 -18.54
CA GLN A 289 13.55 12.08 -19.53
C GLN A 289 12.76 12.11 -20.84
N GLY A 290 12.71 13.28 -21.48
CA GLY A 290 12.13 13.45 -22.81
C GLY A 290 10.68 12.96 -22.90
N GLU A 291 10.44 12.01 -23.79
CA GLU A 291 9.13 11.34 -23.96
C GLU A 291 8.89 10.22 -22.93
N ASN A 292 9.93 9.79 -22.20
CA ASN A 292 9.89 8.73 -21.20
C ASN A 292 9.75 9.27 -19.76
N ARG A 293 9.20 10.48 -19.60
CA ARG A 293 8.87 11.08 -18.29
C ARG A 293 7.76 10.33 -17.58
N HIS A 294 7.72 10.44 -16.26
CA HIS A 294 6.62 9.94 -15.45
C HIS A 294 5.33 10.73 -15.74
N ARG A 295 4.17 10.07 -15.71
CA ARG A 295 2.87 10.72 -15.93
C ARG A 295 1.76 9.95 -15.22
N CYS A 296 0.67 10.65 -14.88
CA CYS A 296 -0.63 10.03 -14.61
C CYS A 296 -1.48 10.09 -15.89
N GLN A 297 -1.13 9.27 -16.89
CA GLN A 297 -1.78 9.16 -18.20
C GLN A 297 -3.29 8.92 -18.11
N SER A 298 -3.73 8.14 -17.14
CA SER A 298 -5.15 7.82 -16.93
C SER A 298 -5.90 8.91 -16.14
N GLY A 299 -5.29 10.07 -15.93
CA GLY A 299 -5.84 11.19 -15.18
C GLY A 299 -5.26 11.34 -13.78
N HIS A 300 -5.21 12.58 -13.31
CA HIS A 300 -4.77 12.90 -11.95
C HIS A 300 -5.95 12.85 -10.96
N GLN A 301 -5.73 12.22 -9.80
CA GLN A 301 -6.65 12.34 -8.66
C GLN A 301 -6.55 13.73 -8.01
N ILE A 302 -7.56 14.10 -7.22
CA ILE A 302 -7.45 15.29 -6.36
C ILE A 302 -6.32 15.11 -5.35
N GLN A 303 -5.54 16.16 -5.11
CA GLN A 303 -4.32 16.08 -4.30
C GLN A 303 -4.60 15.72 -2.83
N ALA A 304 -5.75 16.12 -2.29
CA ALA A 304 -6.18 15.82 -0.92
C ALA A 304 -6.33 14.31 -0.62
N LEU A 305 -6.65 13.47 -1.62
CA LEU A 305 -6.69 12.01 -1.44
C LEU A 305 -5.31 11.43 -1.11
N GLY A 306 -4.25 12.07 -1.60
CA GLY A 306 -2.85 11.77 -1.27
C GLY A 306 -2.33 12.50 -0.04
N GLY A 307 -3.20 13.16 0.74
CA GLY A 307 -2.83 13.89 1.96
C GLY A 307 -2.15 15.25 1.72
N VAL A 308 -2.23 15.80 0.50
CA VAL A 308 -1.49 17.02 0.12
C VAL A 308 -2.27 18.31 0.45
N ARG A 309 -1.54 19.35 0.88
CA ARG A 309 -2.07 20.61 1.44
C ARG A 309 -1.41 21.85 0.84
N TYR A 310 -2.13 22.96 0.86
CA TYR A 310 -1.62 24.28 0.50
C TYR A 310 -0.61 24.80 1.51
N ALA A 311 0.53 25.29 0.99
CA ALA A 311 1.50 26.05 1.77
C ALA A 311 0.91 27.33 2.39
N LYS A 312 -0.02 27.95 1.67
CA LYS A 312 -0.75 29.13 2.14
C LYS A 312 -2.07 28.68 2.78
N GLY A 313 -2.10 28.64 4.11
CA GLY A 313 -3.31 28.35 4.89
C GLY A 313 -3.46 26.90 5.38
N ASN A 314 -2.57 25.98 5.00
CA ASN A 314 -2.61 24.55 5.37
C ASN A 314 -3.92 23.82 4.99
N GLU A 315 -4.74 24.41 4.10
CA GLU A 315 -5.98 23.82 3.61
C GLU A 315 -5.69 22.65 2.66
N LEU A 316 -6.55 21.64 2.64
CA LEU A 316 -6.43 20.48 1.75
C LEU A 316 -6.70 20.88 0.29
N ILE A 317 -5.89 20.35 -0.64
CA ILE A 317 -6.00 20.70 -2.06
C ILE A 317 -7.01 19.78 -2.75
N ILE A 318 -8.23 20.28 -2.97
CA ILE A 318 -9.33 19.53 -3.60
C ILE A 318 -9.36 19.63 -5.13
N VAL A 319 -8.25 20.02 -5.75
CA VAL A 319 -8.07 20.08 -7.21
C VAL A 319 -7.04 19.07 -7.68
N SER A 320 -7.17 18.58 -8.93
CA SER A 320 -6.17 17.71 -9.54
C SER A 320 -4.94 18.51 -10.02
N CYS A 321 -3.81 17.85 -10.29
CA CYS A 321 -2.60 18.51 -10.79
C CYS A 321 -2.83 19.26 -12.12
N GLU A 322 -3.75 18.77 -12.94
CA GLU A 322 -4.06 19.35 -14.26
C GLU A 322 -4.89 20.63 -14.16
N GLN A 323 -5.59 20.83 -13.04
CA GLN A 323 -6.42 22.00 -12.78
C GLN A 323 -5.64 23.15 -12.11
N MET A 324 -4.41 22.90 -11.67
CA MET A 324 -3.55 23.88 -11.00
C MET A 324 -3.05 24.91 -12.00
N LYS A 325 -3.24 26.20 -11.69
CA LYS A 325 -2.66 27.30 -12.48
C LYS A 325 -1.21 27.56 -12.08
N ASP A 326 -0.40 28.03 -13.02
CA ASP A 326 1.02 28.29 -12.81
C ASP A 326 1.31 29.25 -11.64
N GLU A 327 0.42 30.21 -11.41
CA GLU A 327 0.51 31.20 -10.34
C GLU A 327 -0.01 30.73 -8.98
N GLU A 328 -0.72 29.59 -8.92
CA GLU A 328 -1.24 29.03 -7.68
C GLU A 328 -0.10 28.44 -6.85
N PHE A 329 -0.11 28.70 -5.54
CA PHE A 329 0.84 28.07 -4.62
C PHE A 329 0.46 26.60 -4.47
N SER A 330 1.37 25.69 -4.75
CA SER A 330 1.05 24.28 -4.80
C SER A 330 1.36 23.58 -3.49
N ILE A 331 2.64 23.47 -3.12
CA ILE A 331 3.14 22.57 -2.07
C ILE A 331 4.37 23.21 -1.42
N ALA A 332 4.73 22.82 -0.20
CA ALA A 332 6.06 23.13 0.34
C ALA A 332 7.16 22.50 -0.49
N ASP A 333 8.25 23.23 -0.70
CA ASP A 333 9.52 22.61 -1.07
C ASP A 333 10.09 21.76 0.10
N GLN A 334 11.25 21.14 -0.10
CA GLN A 334 11.93 20.34 0.92
C GLN A 334 12.29 21.12 2.21
N ASN A 335 12.20 22.46 2.18
CA ASN A 335 12.46 23.36 3.30
C ASN A 335 11.17 23.97 3.86
N SER A 336 10.01 23.39 3.56
CA SER A 336 8.69 23.87 3.98
C SER A 336 8.34 25.28 3.47
N SER A 337 8.96 25.75 2.39
CA SER A 337 8.67 27.07 1.80
C SER A 337 7.62 26.97 0.69
N PRO A 338 6.66 27.92 0.60
CA PRO A 338 5.67 27.92 -0.47
C PRO A 338 6.33 28.14 -1.84
N ILE A 339 6.04 27.28 -2.80
CA ILE A 339 6.42 27.47 -4.21
C ILE A 339 5.17 27.53 -5.09
N CYS A 340 5.24 28.28 -6.19
CA CYS A 340 4.17 28.31 -7.19
C CYS A 340 4.21 27.04 -8.05
N TRP A 341 3.07 26.68 -8.67
CA TRP A 341 2.97 25.50 -9.50
C TRP A 341 3.97 25.49 -10.66
N LYS A 342 4.26 26.65 -11.25
CA LYS A 342 5.30 26.80 -12.27
C LYS A 342 6.68 26.35 -11.77
N ASP A 343 7.07 26.79 -10.58
CA ASP A 343 8.36 26.43 -9.98
C ASP A 343 8.39 24.95 -9.57
N PHE A 344 7.25 24.44 -9.07
CA PHE A 344 7.09 23.02 -8.76
C PHE A 344 7.34 22.13 -9.99
N LYS A 345 6.76 22.47 -11.14
CA LYS A 345 7.01 21.76 -12.41
C LYS A 345 8.47 21.85 -12.84
N ASN A 346 9.15 22.96 -12.58
CA ASN A 346 10.58 23.13 -12.89
C ASN A 346 11.49 22.31 -11.97
N ILE A 347 11.05 21.99 -10.75
CA ILE A 347 11.78 21.11 -9.83
C ILE A 347 11.59 19.64 -10.25
N HIS A 348 10.39 19.28 -10.70
CA HIS A 348 10.01 17.92 -11.10
C HIS A 348 9.98 17.74 -12.62
N LEU A 349 11.11 18.05 -13.29
CA LEU A 349 11.24 17.90 -14.75
C LEU A 349 11.17 16.44 -15.23
N ASP A 350 11.30 15.49 -14.32
CA ASP A 350 11.14 14.05 -14.54
C ASP A 350 9.67 13.64 -14.66
N TRP A 351 8.74 14.53 -14.30
CA TRP A 351 7.30 14.35 -14.41
C TRP A 351 6.71 15.23 -15.51
N ASP A 352 5.70 14.69 -16.19
CA ASP A 352 4.89 15.41 -17.15
C ASP A 352 3.51 15.72 -16.55
N PHE A 353 3.25 17.01 -16.34
CA PHE A 353 2.00 17.54 -15.79
C PHE A 353 1.11 18.19 -16.86
N ALA A 354 1.38 17.95 -18.15
CA ALA A 354 0.51 18.44 -19.21
C ALA A 354 -0.90 17.84 -19.11
N GLU A 355 -1.91 18.57 -19.59
CA GLU A 355 -3.31 18.11 -19.59
C GLU A 355 -3.43 16.72 -20.24
N SER A 356 -3.95 15.73 -19.49
CA SER A 356 -4.35 14.46 -20.07
C SER A 356 -5.67 14.64 -20.84
N ASN A 357 -5.80 13.93 -21.96
CA ASN A 357 -7.01 13.95 -22.79
C ASN A 357 -8.23 13.26 -22.11
N LEU A 358 -8.12 12.83 -20.85
CA LEU A 358 -9.09 11.98 -20.15
C LEU A 358 -10.05 12.78 -19.25
N LYS A 359 -11.03 13.37 -19.95
CA LYS A 359 -12.43 13.71 -19.62
C LYS A 359 -12.90 13.46 -18.17
N ARG A 360 -13.19 14.54 -17.41
CA ARG A 360 -14.15 14.73 -16.28
C ARG A 360 -14.39 13.60 -15.26
N HIS A 361 -14.64 12.38 -15.71
CA HIS A 361 -14.99 11.20 -14.92
C HIS A 361 -14.03 10.91 -13.76
N GLN A 362 -12.70 10.97 -13.97
CA GLN A 362 -11.71 10.76 -12.91
C GLN A 362 -11.82 11.79 -11.76
N ILE A 363 -12.12 13.04 -12.10
CA ILE A 363 -12.34 14.11 -11.13
C ILE A 363 -13.66 13.86 -10.39
N ASP A 364 -14.71 13.45 -11.10
CA ASP A 364 -16.01 13.12 -10.51
C ASP A 364 -15.91 11.96 -9.50
N VAL A 365 -15.18 10.90 -9.87
CA VAL A 365 -14.88 9.75 -9.00
C VAL A 365 -14.09 10.20 -7.78
N SER A 366 -12.98 10.92 -7.97
CA SER A 366 -12.15 11.43 -6.87
C SER A 366 -12.94 12.33 -5.90
N THR A 367 -13.81 13.18 -6.45
CA THR A 367 -14.68 14.08 -5.68
C THR A 367 -15.72 13.31 -4.88
N TYR A 368 -16.32 12.27 -5.48
CA TYR A 368 -17.25 11.39 -4.80
C TYR A 368 -16.58 10.68 -3.62
N ILE A 369 -15.40 10.08 -3.84
CA ILE A 369 -14.60 9.42 -2.79
C ILE A 369 -14.32 10.40 -1.66
N TRP A 370 -13.83 11.59 -1.98
CA TRP A 370 -13.53 12.63 -0.98
C TRP A 370 -14.73 13.00 -0.12
N ASN A 371 -15.87 13.26 -0.75
CA ASN A 371 -17.09 13.63 -0.04
C ASN A 371 -17.58 12.53 0.91
N ARG A 372 -17.22 11.27 0.64
CA ARG A 372 -17.65 10.11 1.41
C ARG A 372 -16.69 9.75 2.54
N ILE A 373 -15.38 9.72 2.28
CA ILE A 373 -14.37 9.19 3.22
C ILE A 373 -13.30 10.22 3.68
N SER A 374 -13.45 11.50 3.36
CA SER A 374 -12.46 12.55 3.72
C SER A 374 -12.10 12.57 5.21
N ASN A 375 -13.06 12.35 6.11
CA ASN A 375 -12.79 12.32 7.55
C ASN A 375 -11.83 11.18 7.95
N GLN A 376 -11.99 10.00 7.35
CA GLN A 376 -11.13 8.85 7.60
C GLN A 376 -9.72 9.09 7.02
N LEU A 377 -9.64 9.64 5.80
CA LEU A 377 -8.37 10.03 5.19
C LEU A 377 -7.62 11.08 6.01
N CYS A 378 -8.32 12.10 6.52
CA CYS A 378 -7.73 13.12 7.40
C CYS A 378 -7.18 12.50 8.69
N GLN A 379 -7.87 11.51 9.26
CA GLN A 379 -7.39 10.78 10.44
C GLN A 379 -6.16 9.94 10.12
N TYR A 380 -6.15 9.26 8.96
CA TYR A 380 -5.03 8.44 8.50
C TYR A 380 -3.76 9.27 8.35
N TYR A 381 -3.82 10.37 7.60
CA TYR A 381 -2.65 11.23 7.34
C TYR A 381 -2.27 12.14 8.52
N ARG A 382 -2.97 12.08 9.67
CA ARG A 382 -2.82 13.03 10.78
C ARG A 382 -1.38 13.24 11.24
N ASN A 383 -0.57 12.19 11.22
CA ASN A 383 0.82 12.22 11.69
C ASN A 383 1.83 12.54 10.58
N ASP A 384 1.45 12.34 9.32
CA ASP A 384 2.31 12.56 8.14
C ASP A 384 2.11 13.95 7.53
N MET A 385 1.13 14.70 8.02
CA MET A 385 0.84 16.05 7.57
C MET A 385 1.79 17.07 8.23
N GLU A 386 2.86 17.41 7.51
CA GLU A 386 3.70 18.57 7.85
C GLU A 386 2.94 19.87 7.58
N PHE A 387 2.75 20.67 8.62
CA PHE A 387 2.10 21.98 8.50
C PHE A 387 3.15 23.02 8.09
N ILE A 388 2.91 23.63 6.95
CA ILE A 388 3.74 24.72 6.44
C ILE A 388 3.38 25.96 7.26
N MET A 389 4.37 26.43 8.00
CA MET A 389 4.21 27.58 8.87
C MET A 389 4.42 28.85 8.06
N PRO A 390 3.42 29.73 7.90
CA PRO A 390 3.74 31.10 7.56
C PRO A 390 4.71 31.66 8.61
N ASN A 391 5.79 32.30 8.16
CA ASN A 391 6.73 33.06 8.99
C ASN A 391 5.99 34.23 9.65
N TYR A 392 5.19 33.96 10.67
CA TYR A 392 4.79 34.96 11.65
C TYR A 392 5.73 34.82 12.83
N GLU A 393 6.38 35.93 13.23
CA GLU A 393 7.00 36.00 14.55
C GLU A 393 5.90 35.73 15.59
N LEU A 394 5.87 34.52 16.14
CA LEU A 394 4.99 34.20 17.25
C LEU A 394 5.47 35.00 18.46
N VAL A 395 4.68 36.01 18.85
CA VAL A 395 4.88 36.72 20.10
C VAL A 395 4.52 35.73 21.23
N PRO A 396 5.45 35.36 22.12
CA PRO A 396 5.16 34.43 23.21
C PRO A 396 4.06 34.98 24.11
N ASP A 397 3.16 34.10 24.56
CA ASP A 397 2.11 34.49 25.51
C ASP A 397 2.60 34.30 26.95
N HIS A 398 2.05 35.12 27.84
CA HIS A 398 2.29 35.02 29.28
C HIS A 398 0.97 34.73 30.00
N PHE A 399 0.86 33.50 30.50
CA PHE A 399 -0.31 33.02 31.22
C PHE A 399 -0.24 33.40 32.69
N ILE A 400 -1.24 34.13 33.19
CA ILE A 400 -1.38 34.46 34.61
C ILE A 400 -2.56 33.68 35.17
N LEU A 401 -2.28 32.62 35.92
CA LEU A 401 -3.29 31.75 36.51
C LEU A 401 -3.53 32.17 37.96
N LEU A 402 -4.78 32.47 38.29
CA LEU A 402 -5.21 32.89 39.62
C LEU A 402 -6.22 31.88 40.18
N PHE A 403 -5.90 31.29 41.34
CA PHE A 403 -6.79 30.33 42.00
C PHE A 403 -7.39 30.89 43.27
N GLY A 404 -8.71 31.11 43.27
CA GLY A 404 -9.46 31.56 44.41
C GLY A 404 -10.56 30.60 44.86
N TYR A 405 -10.67 30.43 46.17
CA TYR A 405 -11.88 29.93 46.82
C TYR A 405 -12.19 30.85 48.01
N SER A 406 -13.47 31.16 48.25
CA SER A 406 -13.92 31.86 49.45
C SER A 406 -14.59 30.87 50.42
N ASP A 407 -14.17 30.89 51.68
CA ASP A 407 -14.86 30.12 52.72
C ASP A 407 -16.16 30.84 53.10
N HIS A 408 -17.29 30.45 52.50
CA HIS A 408 -18.59 30.72 53.10
C HIS A 408 -18.92 29.62 54.12
N SER A 409 -18.26 29.66 55.26
CA SER A 409 -18.86 29.18 56.50
C SER A 409 -19.28 30.39 57.34
N ASN A 410 -20.54 30.81 57.16
CA ASN A 410 -21.25 31.52 58.21
C ASN A 410 -21.38 30.55 59.42
N ILE A 411 -20.34 30.45 60.25
CA ILE A 411 -20.45 29.93 61.63
C ILE A 411 -20.90 31.07 62.54
N ALA A 412 -21.95 31.77 62.13
CA ALA A 412 -22.57 32.84 62.88
C ALA A 412 -24.05 32.92 62.49
N ASN A 413 -24.80 31.85 62.77
CA ASN A 413 -26.22 31.89 63.16
C ASN A 413 -26.95 30.53 63.24
N ASP A 414 -26.29 29.39 63.01
CA ASP A 414 -26.89 28.11 63.41
C ASP A 414 -26.68 27.89 64.91
N GLY A 415 -27.67 28.32 65.68
CA GLY A 415 -27.81 28.01 67.09
C GLY A 415 -27.73 26.50 67.37
N LEU A 416 -27.54 26.19 68.65
CA LEU A 416 -27.39 24.89 69.29
C LEU A 416 -28.31 23.75 68.76
N SER A 417 -29.39 24.06 68.03
CA SER A 417 -30.32 23.12 67.42
C SER A 417 -29.78 22.39 66.18
N GLY A 418 -28.96 23.04 65.34
CA GLY A 418 -28.46 22.44 64.08
C GLY A 418 -27.40 21.34 64.28
N TRP A 419 -26.55 21.53 65.29
CA TRP A 419 -25.52 20.55 65.66
C TRP A 419 -26.11 19.31 66.38
N ILE A 420 -27.18 19.51 67.17
CA ILE A 420 -27.87 18.40 67.83
C ILE A 420 -28.64 17.55 66.81
N PHE A 421 -29.29 18.15 65.80
CA PHE A 421 -30.01 17.38 64.77
C PHE A 421 -29.06 16.49 63.94
N ARG A 422 -27.90 16.99 63.50
CA ARG A 422 -26.91 16.20 62.74
C ARG A 422 -26.18 15.15 63.58
N ARG A 423 -26.22 15.26 64.91
CA ARG A 423 -25.63 14.28 65.84
C ARG A 423 -26.66 13.23 66.29
N VAL A 424 -27.95 13.59 66.32
CA VAL A 424 -29.06 12.66 66.60
C VAL A 424 -29.39 11.79 65.38
N GLU A 425 -29.32 12.32 64.14
CA GLU A 425 -29.40 11.49 62.92
C GLU A 425 -28.25 10.47 62.83
N ARG A 426 -27.03 10.88 63.20
CA ARG A 426 -25.86 9.98 63.24
C ARG A 426 -25.91 8.92 64.35
N LEU A 427 -26.69 9.12 65.39
CA LEU A 427 -26.84 8.17 66.50
C LEU A 427 -28.06 7.24 66.34
N LEU A 428 -29.05 7.60 65.52
CA LEU A 428 -30.28 6.82 65.33
C LEU A 428 -30.32 5.96 64.06
N PHE A 429 -29.43 6.20 63.09
CA PHE A 429 -29.37 5.44 61.83
C PHE A 429 -28.00 4.79 61.56
N SER A 430 -27.34 4.28 62.60
CA SER A 430 -26.07 3.56 62.45
C SER A 430 -26.27 2.10 62.01
N THR A 431 -26.54 1.89 60.74
CA THR A 431 -26.16 0.66 60.04
C THR A 431 -25.76 1.00 58.62
N GLU A 432 -24.56 1.57 58.47
CA GLU A 432 -23.63 1.21 57.41
C GLU A 432 -22.32 1.94 57.67
N THR A 433 -21.23 1.22 57.49
CA THR A 433 -19.86 1.71 57.56
C THR A 433 -19.65 2.78 56.49
N ASP A 434 -19.81 4.05 56.84
CA ASP A 434 -19.28 5.15 56.04
C ASP A 434 -17.75 5.14 56.18
N VAL A 435 -17.11 4.41 55.27
CA VAL A 435 -15.78 4.75 54.81
C VAL A 435 -15.91 6.15 54.23
N ASP A 436 -15.30 7.13 54.87
CA ASP A 436 -15.04 8.47 54.33
C ASP A 436 -14.36 8.29 52.96
N GLN A 437 -15.14 8.19 51.89
CA GLN A 437 -14.64 8.25 50.53
C GLN A 437 -14.37 9.73 50.25
N ASP A 438 -13.08 10.09 50.35
CA ASP A 438 -12.46 11.29 49.80
C ASP A 438 -13.13 11.70 48.48
N ARG A 439 -14.12 12.58 48.53
CA ARG A 439 -14.57 13.29 47.33
C ARG A 439 -13.43 14.23 46.95
N PRO A 440 -12.80 14.06 45.78
CA PRO A 440 -11.64 14.83 45.41
C PRO A 440 -12.03 16.32 45.31
N THR A 441 -11.43 17.13 46.17
CA THR A 441 -11.69 18.57 46.24
C THR A 441 -11.09 19.27 45.02
N LEU A 442 -11.57 20.47 44.70
CA LEU A 442 -11.03 21.31 43.64
C LEU A 442 -9.49 21.42 43.67
N ARG A 443 -8.93 21.56 44.87
CA ARG A 443 -7.48 21.65 45.10
C ARG A 443 -6.71 20.41 44.69
N SER A 444 -7.32 19.23 44.75
CA SER A 444 -6.68 17.97 44.36
C SER A 444 -6.54 17.81 42.83
N TYR A 445 -7.32 18.55 42.05
CA TYR A 445 -7.29 18.53 40.58
C TYR A 445 -6.35 19.59 39.97
N LEU A 446 -6.23 20.75 40.60
CA LEU A 446 -5.44 21.89 40.11
C LEU A 446 -4.00 21.54 39.69
N PRO A 447 -3.17 20.91 40.54
CA PRO A 447 -1.90 20.26 40.17
C PRO A 447 -1.88 19.57 38.80
N LYS A 448 -2.82 18.66 38.58
CA LYS A 448 -2.85 17.80 37.40
C LYS A 448 -3.28 18.56 36.15
N VAL A 449 -4.21 19.49 36.31
CA VAL A 449 -4.71 20.33 35.20
C VAL A 449 -3.62 21.30 34.73
N ILE A 450 -2.85 21.89 35.65
CA ILE A 450 -1.72 22.77 35.29
C ILE A 450 -0.60 21.97 34.60
N ASP A 451 -0.26 20.79 35.11
CA ASP A 451 0.74 19.90 34.49
C ASP A 451 0.34 19.52 33.06
N GLU A 452 -0.93 19.15 32.85
CA GLU A 452 -1.44 18.83 31.53
C GLU A 452 -1.47 20.06 30.61
N PHE A 453 -1.87 21.22 31.11
CA PHE A 453 -1.83 22.49 30.36
C PHE A 453 -0.43 22.82 29.85
N ILE A 454 0.58 22.71 30.73
CA ILE A 454 2.00 22.91 30.39
C ILE A 454 2.45 21.88 29.35
N ARG A 455 2.12 20.60 29.54
CA ARG A 455 2.45 19.52 28.61
C ARG A 455 1.89 19.77 27.21
N ILE A 456 0.63 20.20 27.09
CA ILE A 456 -0.02 20.48 25.81
C ILE A 456 0.68 21.63 25.08
N ARG A 457 0.96 22.74 25.79
CA ARG A 457 1.66 23.88 25.21
C ARG A 457 3.09 23.50 24.79
N ILE A 458 3.86 22.80 25.62
CA ILE A 458 5.24 22.38 25.26
C ILE A 458 5.26 21.37 24.11
N LYS A 459 4.36 20.36 24.11
CA LYS A 459 4.27 19.34 23.04
C LYS A 459 4.07 19.98 21.68
N LYS A 460 3.32 21.08 21.63
CA LYS A 460 3.25 21.97 20.48
C LYS A 460 4.51 22.83 20.47
N LYS A 461 5.61 22.35 19.88
CA LYS A 461 6.96 22.98 19.80
C LYS A 461 7.00 24.51 19.54
N ARG A 462 5.90 25.10 19.06
CA ARG A 462 5.63 26.53 18.85
C ARG A 462 5.49 27.38 20.13
N PHE A 463 5.24 26.77 21.30
CA PHE A 463 4.89 27.50 22.53
C PHE A 463 5.86 27.26 23.70
N VAL A 464 7.06 26.73 23.42
CA VAL A 464 8.09 26.46 24.45
C VAL A 464 8.60 27.74 25.11
N THR A 465 8.51 28.87 24.40
CA THR A 465 8.89 30.20 24.90
C THR A 465 7.80 30.91 25.70
N ASP A 466 6.60 30.32 25.77
CA ASP A 466 5.53 30.86 26.60
C ASP A 466 5.96 30.89 28.06
N ARG A 467 5.34 31.80 28.80
CA ARG A 467 5.65 32.01 30.21
C ARG A 467 4.39 31.84 31.05
N MET A 468 4.56 31.46 32.30
CA MET A 468 3.48 31.41 33.27
C MET A 468 3.82 32.27 34.47
N THR A 469 2.79 32.76 35.17
CA THR A 469 2.81 33.22 36.55
C THR A 469 1.62 32.59 37.25
N LEU A 470 1.84 32.04 38.45
CA LEU A 470 0.81 31.37 39.23
C LEU A 470 0.53 32.16 40.51
N ILE A 471 -0.72 32.50 40.79
CA ILE A 471 -1.13 33.20 42.00
C ILE A 471 -2.08 32.28 42.79
N VAL A 472 -1.63 31.85 43.97
CA VAL A 472 -2.33 30.88 44.83
C VAL A 472 -2.79 31.51 46.16
N GLY A 473 -3.78 30.86 46.79
CA GLY A 473 -4.48 31.35 47.99
C GLY A 473 -3.62 31.69 49.20
N GLY A 474 -4.14 32.57 50.06
CA GLY A 474 -3.46 33.15 51.22
C GLY A 474 -3.80 34.64 51.40
N PRO A 475 -3.63 35.20 52.61
CA PRO A 475 -3.98 36.61 52.91
C PRO A 475 -3.18 37.64 52.10
N ASN A 476 -2.04 37.23 51.53
CA ASN A 476 -1.20 38.09 50.69
C ASN A 476 -1.18 37.66 49.21
N ALA A 477 -1.93 36.60 48.84
CA ALA A 477 -1.88 35.92 47.53
C ALA A 477 -0.44 35.60 47.06
N ILE A 478 -0.01 34.34 47.16
CA ILE A 478 1.39 33.99 46.89
C ILE A 478 1.60 33.88 45.38
N CYS A 479 2.61 34.59 44.86
CA CYS A 479 3.02 34.52 43.46
C CYS A 479 4.15 33.49 43.29
N LEU A 480 3.90 32.45 42.51
CA LEU A 480 4.82 31.36 42.17
C LEU A 480 5.16 31.43 40.68
N ASN A 481 6.34 30.94 40.31
CA ASN A 481 6.82 30.87 38.94
C ASN A 481 6.67 32.21 38.19
N ARG A 482 7.00 33.34 38.82
CA ARG A 482 6.79 34.68 38.25
C ARG A 482 7.50 34.81 36.89
N VAL A 483 6.71 34.88 35.80
CA VAL A 483 7.16 35.07 34.41
C VAL A 483 8.17 34.00 33.94
N THR A 484 8.01 32.78 34.46
CA THR A 484 8.91 31.64 34.20
C THR A 484 8.52 30.93 32.90
N ARG A 485 9.49 30.48 32.11
CA ARG A 485 9.20 29.75 30.87
C ARG A 485 8.57 28.40 31.16
N LEU A 486 7.65 27.94 30.32
CA LEU A 486 6.92 26.69 30.57
C LEU A 486 7.85 25.48 30.71
N ASP A 487 8.93 25.40 29.93
CA ASP A 487 9.91 24.30 29.99
C ASP A 487 10.82 24.33 31.23
N GLU A 488 10.81 25.43 31.99
CA GLU A 488 11.57 25.61 33.22
C GLU A 488 10.72 25.35 34.48
N ILE A 489 9.40 25.16 34.32
CA ILE A 489 8.48 24.95 35.45
C ILE A 489 8.53 23.51 35.94
N ASN A 490 8.82 23.34 37.23
CA ASN A 490 8.75 22.05 37.89
C ASN A 490 7.36 21.80 38.51
N SER A 491 6.60 20.87 37.92
CA SER A 491 5.25 20.50 38.37
C SER A 491 5.20 20.02 39.83
N THR A 492 6.27 19.40 40.35
CA THR A 492 6.34 18.94 41.74
C THR A 492 6.35 20.11 42.72
N GLN A 493 7.04 21.21 42.38
CA GLN A 493 7.10 22.43 43.20
C GLN A 493 5.75 23.16 43.25
N ILE A 494 4.98 23.13 42.15
CA ILE A 494 3.62 23.68 42.11
C ILE A 494 2.72 22.90 43.07
N ASN A 495 2.81 21.57 43.07
CA ASN A 495 1.97 20.70 43.89
C ASN A 495 2.19 20.93 45.38
N ASP A 496 3.45 21.01 45.81
CA ASP A 496 3.80 21.30 47.20
C ASP A 496 3.29 22.68 47.63
N SER A 497 3.41 23.68 46.76
CA SER A 497 3.01 25.05 47.05
C SER A 497 1.48 25.21 47.14
N ILE A 498 0.72 24.58 46.23
CA ILE A 498 -0.75 24.59 46.25
C ILE A 498 -1.27 23.83 47.47
N SER A 499 -0.67 22.67 47.79
CA SER A 499 -1.09 21.83 48.93
C SER A 499 -0.88 22.51 50.28
N ASN A 500 0.13 23.38 50.38
CA ASN A 500 0.44 24.13 51.60
C ASN A 500 -0.41 25.41 51.77
N CYS A 501 -1.10 25.88 50.73
CA CYS A 501 -1.98 27.04 50.78
C CYS A 501 -3.37 26.65 51.32
N LYS A 502 -3.54 26.68 52.65
CA LYS A 502 -4.79 26.30 53.34
C LYS A 502 -5.79 27.44 53.55
N LYS A 503 -5.47 28.68 53.15
CA LYS A 503 -6.27 29.88 53.43
C LYS A 503 -6.99 30.39 52.17
N PRO A 504 -8.19 30.97 52.30
CA PRO A 504 -8.91 31.57 51.18
C PRO A 504 -8.07 32.68 50.55
N ILE A 505 -8.32 32.95 49.26
CA ILE A 505 -7.59 34.01 48.57
C ILE A 505 -8.20 35.37 48.93
N ASP A 506 -7.34 36.33 49.24
CA ASP A 506 -7.74 37.73 49.18
C ASP A 506 -7.66 38.18 47.72
N PHE A 507 -8.83 38.35 47.09
CA PHE A 507 -8.91 38.80 45.70
C PHE A 507 -8.28 40.19 45.51
N LEU A 508 -8.32 41.06 46.51
CA LEU A 508 -7.64 42.36 46.45
C LEU A 508 -6.13 42.16 46.29
N ALA A 509 -5.53 41.35 47.18
CA ALA A 509 -4.11 41.04 47.13
C ALA A 509 -3.72 40.30 45.83
N ALA A 510 -4.58 39.42 45.33
CA ALA A 510 -4.37 38.73 44.07
C ALA A 510 -4.28 39.68 42.88
N PHE A 511 -5.24 40.59 42.72
CA PHE A 511 -5.22 41.56 41.62
C PHE A 511 -4.14 42.63 41.79
N MET A 512 -3.71 42.94 43.02
CA MET A 512 -2.51 43.73 43.27
C MET A 512 -1.26 43.02 42.72
N ASN A 513 -1.10 41.73 43.00
CA ASN A 513 0.01 40.94 42.46
C ASN A 513 0.00 40.86 40.93
N ILE A 514 -1.18 40.74 40.29
CA ILE A 514 -1.27 40.79 38.82
C ILE A 514 -0.76 42.15 38.32
N ASN A 515 -1.20 43.26 38.92
CA ASN A 515 -0.75 44.60 38.55
C ASN A 515 0.77 44.76 38.72
N ASP A 516 1.36 44.18 39.78
CA ASP A 516 2.79 44.26 40.05
C ASP A 516 3.61 43.39 39.07
N VAL A 517 3.09 42.23 38.69
CA VAL A 517 3.68 41.36 37.66
C VAL A 517 3.69 42.08 36.32
N LEU A 518 2.55 42.63 35.89
CA LEU A 518 2.45 43.35 34.62
C LEU A 518 3.30 44.63 34.61
N ALA A 519 3.37 45.36 35.73
CA ALA A 519 4.27 46.52 35.87
C ALA A 519 5.75 46.11 35.70
N SER A 520 6.16 44.98 36.30
CA SER A 520 7.53 44.47 36.15
C SER A 520 7.85 44.04 34.72
N ILE A 521 6.87 43.47 33.99
CA ILE A 521 7.03 43.09 32.58
C ILE A 521 7.18 44.34 31.70
N GLN A 522 6.38 45.39 31.92
CA GLN A 522 6.49 46.63 31.16
C GLN A 522 7.81 47.37 31.38
N ALA A 523 8.40 47.22 32.58
CA ALA A 523 9.70 47.79 32.92
C ALA A 523 10.89 47.01 32.32
N ASP A 524 10.71 45.73 31.96
CA ASP A 524 11.75 44.91 31.36
C ASP A 524 11.68 44.95 29.81
N SER A 525 12.72 45.51 29.18
CA SER A 525 12.81 45.64 27.72
C SER A 525 12.73 44.31 26.97
N LYS A 526 13.08 43.18 27.62
CA LYS A 526 13.02 41.84 27.01
C LYS A 526 11.61 41.24 27.05
N LEU A 527 10.75 41.73 27.94
CA LEU A 527 9.43 41.14 28.22
C LEU A 527 8.27 42.07 27.80
N LYS A 528 8.55 43.36 27.55
CA LYS A 528 7.56 44.38 27.19
C LYS A 528 6.68 44.04 25.97
N GLY A 529 7.13 43.14 25.09
CA GLY A 529 6.39 42.69 23.91
C GLY A 529 5.41 41.55 24.14
N LEU A 530 5.41 40.92 25.33
CA LEU A 530 4.57 39.77 25.62
C LEU A 530 3.08 40.14 25.59
N LYS A 531 2.28 39.22 25.07
CA LYS A 531 0.82 39.23 25.28
C LYS A 531 0.49 38.50 26.59
N HIS A 532 -0.69 38.76 27.13
CA HIS A 532 -1.10 38.22 28.43
C HIS A 532 -2.46 37.54 28.35
N THR A 533 -2.52 36.30 28.81
CA THR A 533 -3.77 35.58 29.04
C THR A 533 -3.96 35.38 30.53
N ILE A 534 -5.02 35.96 31.10
CA ILE A 534 -5.32 35.89 32.52
C ILE A 534 -6.45 34.86 32.72
N ILE A 535 -6.22 33.87 33.57
CA ILE A 535 -7.20 32.83 33.91
C ILE A 535 -7.52 32.96 35.40
N LEU A 536 -8.67 33.54 35.69
CA LEU A 536 -9.25 33.59 37.04
C LEU A 536 -10.08 32.33 37.26
N MET A 537 -9.77 31.60 38.31
CA MET A 537 -10.61 30.53 38.81
C MET A 537 -11.19 30.93 40.16
N MET A 538 -12.51 30.83 40.31
CA MET A 538 -13.19 31.22 41.54
C MET A 538 -14.26 30.22 41.98
N GLU A 539 -14.29 29.99 43.29
CA GLU A 539 -15.34 29.27 44.02
C GLU A 539 -15.85 30.21 45.13
N GLY A 540 -17.13 30.58 45.08
CA GLY A 540 -17.75 31.51 46.05
C GLY A 540 -17.53 33.01 45.78
N LYS A 541 -18.03 33.86 46.69
CA LYS A 541 -17.98 35.33 46.57
C LYS A 541 -16.78 35.93 47.31
N PRO A 542 -16.07 36.92 46.74
CA PRO A 542 -14.99 37.62 47.44
C PRO A 542 -15.51 38.42 48.63
N ASP A 543 -14.74 38.47 49.72
CA ASP A 543 -15.05 39.29 50.90
C ASP A 543 -15.07 40.79 50.58
N LYS A 544 -14.22 41.22 49.64
CA LYS A 544 -14.17 42.59 49.11
C LYS A 544 -14.00 42.55 47.61
N PHE A 545 -14.81 43.32 46.90
CA PHE A 545 -14.71 43.44 45.44
C PHE A 545 -13.51 44.32 45.05
N PRO A 546 -12.56 43.83 44.23
CA PRO A 546 -11.30 44.51 43.91
C PRO A 546 -11.47 45.55 42.78
N PHE A 547 -12.39 46.49 42.96
CA PHE A 547 -12.81 47.42 41.89
C PHE A 547 -11.65 48.27 41.36
N ASN A 548 -10.81 48.82 42.25
CA ASN A 548 -9.74 49.73 41.86
C ASN A 548 -8.63 49.00 41.09
N GLU A 549 -8.33 47.77 41.50
CA GLU A 549 -7.28 46.92 40.95
C GLU A 549 -7.69 46.40 39.58
N LEU A 550 -8.96 46.00 39.41
CA LEU A 550 -9.54 45.63 38.12
C LEU A 550 -9.55 46.82 37.16
N ARG A 551 -9.95 48.01 37.62
CA ARG A 551 -9.93 49.22 36.79
C ARG A 551 -8.52 49.65 36.39
N LYS A 552 -7.54 49.45 37.28
CA LYS A 552 -6.13 49.67 36.97
C LYS A 552 -5.65 48.68 35.90
N LEU A 553 -6.08 47.42 35.99
CA LEU A 553 -5.77 46.40 34.99
C LEU A 553 -6.33 46.73 33.61
N SER A 554 -7.63 47.04 33.55
CA SER A 554 -8.29 47.38 32.30
C SER A 554 -7.81 48.70 31.71
N ASN A 555 -7.49 49.72 32.51
CA ASN A 555 -7.01 50.99 31.94
C ASN A 555 -5.55 50.91 31.46
N ASN A 556 -4.68 50.24 32.21
CA ASN A 556 -3.22 50.33 31.97
C ASN A 556 -2.66 49.21 31.09
N TYR A 557 -3.35 48.06 31.02
CA TYR A 557 -2.82 46.86 30.37
C TYR A 557 -3.75 46.23 29.33
N TYR A 558 -4.90 46.84 29.04
CA TYR A 558 -5.89 46.28 28.09
C TYR A 558 -5.32 45.98 26.70
N SER A 559 -4.40 46.79 26.17
CA SER A 559 -3.77 46.54 24.87
C SER A 559 -2.79 45.35 24.85
N THR A 560 -2.34 44.92 26.02
CA THR A 560 -1.42 43.79 26.21
C THR A 560 -2.12 42.51 26.66
N ILE A 561 -3.31 42.62 27.28
CA ILE A 561 -4.14 41.48 27.64
C ILE A 561 -4.84 40.97 26.37
N ASN A 562 -4.50 39.75 25.97
CA ASN A 562 -5.11 39.07 24.83
C ASN A 562 -6.46 38.46 25.23
N HIS A 563 -6.47 37.76 26.38
CA HIS A 563 -7.66 37.09 26.88
C HIS A 563 -7.78 37.20 28.41
N PHE A 564 -9.02 37.32 28.89
CA PHE A 564 -9.37 37.23 30.30
C PHE A 564 -10.45 36.17 30.46
N TRP A 565 -10.15 35.11 31.21
CA TRP A 565 -11.02 33.96 31.45
C TRP A 565 -11.43 33.95 32.91
N THR A 566 -12.71 33.71 33.18
CA THR A 566 -13.21 33.44 34.54
C THR A 566 -13.89 32.08 34.58
N ILE A 567 -13.30 31.13 35.30
CA ILE A 567 -13.79 29.77 35.49
C ILE A 567 -14.48 29.72 36.86
N MET A 568 -15.77 29.45 36.85
CA MET A 568 -16.56 29.26 38.06
C MET A 568 -16.82 27.79 38.32
N LEU A 569 -16.67 27.38 39.58
CA LEU A 569 -17.13 26.08 40.04
C LEU A 569 -18.44 26.24 40.86
N GLY A 570 -19.51 25.57 40.43
CA GLY A 570 -20.79 25.54 41.15
C GLY A 570 -21.82 26.58 40.72
N LYS A 571 -22.94 26.69 41.46
CA LYS A 571 -24.16 27.41 41.03
C LYS A 571 -24.48 28.71 41.77
N ASP A 572 -23.70 29.10 42.77
CA ASP A 572 -24.23 29.96 43.83
C ASP A 572 -23.92 31.47 43.70
N ASP A 573 -23.05 31.92 42.78
CA ASP A 573 -22.85 33.37 42.51
C ASP A 573 -22.36 33.66 41.08
N LEU A 574 -23.29 33.90 40.16
CA LEU A 574 -22.99 34.33 38.78
C LEU A 574 -22.74 35.84 38.66
N GLU A 575 -23.07 36.65 39.69
CA GLU A 575 -23.07 38.11 39.57
C GLU A 575 -21.67 38.70 39.73
N THR A 576 -20.90 38.23 40.70
CA THR A 576 -19.49 38.67 40.88
C THR A 576 -18.64 38.40 39.62
N PRO A 577 -18.60 37.17 39.06
CA PRO A 577 -17.86 36.90 37.83
C PRO A 577 -18.35 37.71 36.63
N LYS A 578 -19.66 37.97 36.48
CA LYS A 578 -20.16 38.87 35.43
C LYS A 578 -19.59 40.28 35.60
N GLN A 579 -19.63 40.85 36.80
CA GLN A 579 -19.08 42.19 37.08
C GLN A 579 -17.57 42.27 36.80
N ILE A 580 -16.81 41.22 37.13
CA ILE A 580 -15.37 41.15 36.81
C ILE A 580 -15.17 41.17 35.28
N ASN A 581 -15.93 40.36 34.54
CA ASN A 581 -15.77 40.25 33.09
C ASN A 581 -16.31 41.46 32.32
N GLU A 582 -17.30 42.17 32.86
CA GLU A 582 -17.74 43.47 32.33
C GLU A 582 -16.61 44.51 32.39
N ILE A 583 -15.85 44.54 33.48
CA ILE A 583 -14.71 45.47 33.63
C ILE A 583 -13.53 45.05 32.75
N MET A 584 -13.28 43.74 32.64
CA MET A 584 -12.10 43.20 31.94
C MET A 584 -12.35 42.85 30.47
N ASN A 585 -13.60 42.96 29.99
CA ASN A 585 -14.04 42.47 28.69
C ASN A 585 -13.66 40.98 28.48
N GLY A 586 -13.98 40.14 29.46
CA GLY A 586 -13.56 38.73 29.51
C GLY A 586 -14.65 37.71 29.19
N THR A 587 -14.30 36.42 29.28
CA THR A 587 -15.22 35.29 29.07
C THR A 587 -15.44 34.48 30.35
N VAL A 588 -16.70 34.24 30.70
CA VAL A 588 -17.10 33.40 31.85
C VAL A 588 -17.36 31.96 31.38
N LEU A 589 -16.77 30.99 32.06
CA LEU A 589 -17.03 29.56 31.91
C LEU A 589 -17.53 29.01 33.24
N ASN A 590 -18.70 28.35 33.22
CA ASN A 590 -19.26 27.71 34.40
C ASN A 590 -19.09 26.19 34.30
N ILE A 591 -18.49 25.57 35.31
CA ILE A 591 -18.31 24.12 35.41
C ILE A 591 -19.05 23.57 36.62
N ASN A 592 -19.65 22.39 36.45
CA ASN A 592 -20.47 21.77 37.49
C ASN A 592 -19.63 20.89 38.43
N GLU A 593 -18.58 20.26 37.90
CA GLU A 593 -17.72 19.36 38.66
C GLU A 593 -16.23 19.69 38.47
N PRO A 594 -15.37 19.50 39.49
CA PRO A 594 -13.93 19.74 39.35
C PRO A 594 -13.24 18.96 38.23
N LYS A 595 -13.79 17.81 37.83
CA LYS A 595 -13.25 16.99 36.72
C LYS A 595 -13.32 17.70 35.36
N ASP A 596 -14.28 18.61 35.19
CA ASP A 596 -14.52 19.35 33.94
C ASP A 596 -13.42 20.41 33.68
N LEU A 597 -12.54 20.67 34.67
CA LEU A 597 -11.41 21.60 34.53
C LEU A 597 -10.42 21.18 33.46
N PHE A 598 -10.24 19.87 33.27
CA PHE A 598 -9.36 19.37 32.22
C PHE A 598 -9.80 19.88 30.85
N ASP A 599 -11.08 19.73 30.51
CA ASP A 599 -11.63 20.15 29.22
C ASP A 599 -11.57 21.66 29.03
N VAL A 600 -11.80 22.43 30.10
CA VAL A 600 -11.69 23.89 30.06
C VAL A 600 -10.25 24.35 29.80
N TYR A 601 -9.27 23.80 30.53
CA TYR A 601 -7.87 24.17 30.33
C TYR A 601 -7.32 23.65 29.00
N LEU A 602 -7.78 22.49 28.52
CA LEU A 602 -7.53 22.00 27.16
C LEU A 602 -8.03 23.01 26.11
N LYS A 603 -9.25 23.51 26.26
CA LYS A 603 -9.83 24.52 25.38
C LYS A 603 -9.00 25.81 25.39
N ILE A 604 -8.64 26.32 26.56
CA ILE A 604 -7.83 27.54 26.68
C ILE A 604 -6.43 27.34 26.08
N ALA A 605 -5.78 26.18 26.33
CA ALA A 605 -4.47 25.87 25.76
C ALA A 605 -4.48 25.78 24.22
N ASN A 606 -5.62 25.40 23.64
CA ASN A 606 -5.82 25.19 22.21
C ASN A 606 -6.42 26.39 21.46
N GLN A 607 -6.83 27.45 22.15
CA GLN A 607 -7.54 28.58 21.56
C GLN A 607 -6.71 29.31 20.48
N ASP A 608 -5.39 29.37 20.63
CA ASP A 608 -4.49 29.91 19.59
C ASP A 608 -4.27 28.92 18.43
N ALA A 609 -4.51 27.62 18.68
CA ALA A 609 -4.34 26.55 17.71
C ALA A 609 -5.58 26.37 16.81
N ASP A 610 -6.79 26.65 17.29
CA ASP A 610 -8.03 26.51 16.51
C ASP A 610 -8.14 27.50 15.34
N LYS A 611 -7.41 28.63 15.38
CA LYS A 611 -7.24 29.50 14.21
C LYS A 611 -6.26 28.94 13.17
N SER A 612 -5.60 27.82 13.47
CA SER A 612 -4.53 27.21 12.68
C SER A 612 -4.71 25.70 12.42
N ASP A 613 -5.83 25.09 12.83
CA ASP A 613 -6.17 23.70 12.57
C ASP A 613 -7.21 23.61 11.42
N PRO A 614 -6.77 23.42 10.17
CA PRO A 614 -7.62 23.44 8.98
C PRO A 614 -8.51 22.20 8.87
N CYS A 615 -8.30 21.19 9.73
CA CYS A 615 -9.13 19.99 9.76
C CYS A 615 -10.54 20.26 10.31
N ASN A 616 -10.75 21.37 11.04
CA ASN A 616 -12.08 21.77 11.52
C ASN A 616 -12.81 22.71 10.55
N THR A 617 -12.14 23.24 9.52
CA THR A 617 -12.78 23.99 8.42
C THR A 617 -13.25 23.03 7.33
N THR A 618 -14.21 22.17 7.65
CA THR A 618 -15.10 21.58 6.63
C THR A 618 -15.98 22.69 6.07
N SER A 619 -15.46 23.45 5.12
CA SER A 619 -16.30 24.06 4.10
C SER A 619 -16.88 22.89 3.32
N LEU A 620 -18.14 22.53 3.59
CA LEU A 620 -18.95 21.75 2.65
C LEU A 620 -18.68 22.38 1.27
N MET A 621 -18.22 21.58 0.31
CA MET A 621 -18.52 21.91 -1.08
C MET A 621 -20.04 21.94 -1.17
N GLN A 622 -20.63 23.12 -1.02
CA GLN A 622 -21.87 23.41 -1.69
C GLN A 622 -21.53 23.23 -3.15
N SER A 623 -21.87 22.06 -3.67
CA SER A 623 -22.00 21.82 -5.08
C SER A 623 -22.74 23.02 -5.64
N THR A 624 -22.06 23.84 -6.42
CA THR A 624 -22.76 24.56 -7.49
C THR A 624 -23.37 23.45 -8.33
N SER A 625 -24.65 23.18 -8.10
CA SER A 625 -25.47 22.21 -8.80
C SER A 625 -25.36 22.48 -10.29
N THR A 626 -24.45 21.76 -10.95
CA THR A 626 -24.47 21.64 -12.42
C THR A 626 -25.64 20.76 -12.88
N LEU A 627 -26.45 20.26 -11.94
CA LEU A 627 -27.71 19.57 -12.16
C LEU A 627 -28.89 20.50 -12.53
N ASP A 628 -28.79 21.83 -12.32
CA ASP A 628 -29.87 22.76 -12.72
C ASP A 628 -29.76 23.30 -14.16
N ILE A 629 -28.75 22.90 -14.93
CA ILE A 629 -28.60 23.32 -16.35
C ILE A 629 -29.28 22.34 -17.32
N TRP A 630 -29.80 21.21 -16.85
CA TRP A 630 -30.46 20.19 -17.71
C TRP A 630 -31.98 20.10 -17.54
N LYS A 631 -32.65 21.24 -17.32
CA LYS A 631 -34.11 21.38 -17.51
C LYS A 631 -34.55 22.44 -18.52
N GLU A 632 -33.64 23.17 -19.13
CA GLU A 632 -33.95 24.01 -20.29
C GLU A 632 -32.84 23.91 -21.35
N LYS A 633 -32.84 22.80 -22.09
CA LYS A 633 -32.52 22.76 -23.53
C LYS A 633 -32.92 21.43 -24.16
#